data_AF-A0A7L5Z7K4-F1
#
_entry.id   AF-A0A7L5Z7K4-F1
#
_cell.length_a   1.000
_cell.length_b   1.000
_cell.length_c   1.000
_cell.angle_alpha   90.00
_cell.angle_beta   90.00
_cell.angle_gamma   90.00
#
_symmetry.space_group_name_H-M   'P 1'
#
loop_
_entity.id
_entity.type
_entity.pdbx_description
1 polymer ?
#
loop_
_entity_poly.entity_id
_entity_poly.type
_entity_poly.pdbx_seq_one_letter_code
_entity_poly.pdbx_strand_id
1 'polypeptide(L)'
;MGQTPEEASTRFVEHVSAPPLGTRLARWNDGLCLSMRGGFPAALAQGLIDRIAMRAVELDIDVEGPGCRPNVFLYAGNDGAQLAQNLMARDPKLFQKHMHFGQDLGREALNTFLTSDAPVRWWQVTFPIVPSTGFVISDPPGDDPQTIAVHGASRVRSNIRYDLAWSVVVIETPQMRGVSLDALSDYVAMVVLAQIDPSADMRGYDSILNLFVPGNEQRVASQWDLDYLTALYRTSPDLMSPDQQTRWVAQRLARERREDEQP
;
A
#
# COMPACT_ATOMS: atom_id res chain seq x y z
N MET A 1 -16.98 23.43 17.72
CA MET A 1 -15.53 23.36 18.00
C MET A 1 -14.90 22.66 16.81
N GLY A 2 -13.97 23.30 16.11
CA GLY A 2 -13.27 22.69 14.98
C GLY A 2 -12.23 21.68 15.47
N GLN A 3 -12.03 20.59 14.74
CA GLN A 3 -10.95 19.63 15.02
C GLN A 3 -9.60 20.30 14.79
N THR A 4 -8.62 19.99 15.63
CA THR A 4 -7.24 20.41 15.39
C THR A 4 -6.63 19.64 14.20
N PRO A 5 -5.62 20.19 13.50
CA PRO A 5 -4.92 19.48 12.43
C PRO A 5 -4.36 18.12 12.87
N GLU A 6 -3.89 18.00 14.11
CA GLU A 6 -3.39 16.74 14.68
C GLU A 6 -4.50 15.70 14.87
N GLU A 7 -5.67 16.10 15.37
CA GLU A 7 -6.82 15.20 15.52
C GLU A 7 -7.32 14.73 14.15
N ALA A 8 -7.42 15.64 13.18
CA ALA A 8 -7.81 15.32 11.82
C ALA A 8 -6.81 14.34 11.16
N SER A 9 -5.50 14.59 11.32
CA SER A 9 -4.45 13.74 10.77
C SER A 9 -4.41 12.35 11.43
N THR A 10 -4.62 12.28 12.75
CA THR A 10 -4.67 11.00 13.46
C THR A 10 -5.85 10.17 12.98
N ARG A 11 -7.05 10.78 12.90
CA ARG A 11 -8.23 10.09 12.39
C ARG A 11 -8.05 9.65 10.94
N PHE A 12 -7.43 10.48 10.09
CA PHE A 12 -7.15 10.12 8.70
C PHE A 12 -6.25 8.87 8.62
N VAL A 13 -5.10 8.86 9.31
CA VAL A 13 -4.16 7.73 9.27
C VAL A 13 -4.80 6.45 9.81
N GLU A 14 -5.55 6.54 10.92
CA GLU A 14 -6.26 5.41 11.50
C GLU A 14 -7.38 4.88 10.59
N HIS A 15 -8.03 5.73 9.80
CA HIS A 15 -9.09 5.32 8.88
C HIS A 15 -8.55 4.74 7.58
N VAL A 16 -7.50 5.36 7.02
CA VAL A 16 -7.05 5.05 5.66
C VAL A 16 -6.23 3.76 5.61
N SER A 17 -5.61 3.38 6.72
CA SER A 17 -4.58 2.33 6.74
C SER A 17 -5.05 1.03 7.40
N ALA A 18 -4.64 -0.10 6.83
CA ALA A 18 -4.87 -1.44 7.37
C ALA A 18 -3.57 -2.26 7.34
N PRO A 19 -2.67 -2.09 8.33
CA PRO A 19 -1.59 -3.05 8.51
C PRO A 19 -2.17 -4.38 9.04
N PRO A 20 -1.56 -5.54 8.71
CA PRO A 20 -1.89 -6.81 9.34
C PRO A 20 -1.86 -6.73 10.88
N LEU A 21 -2.73 -7.50 11.54
CA LEU A 21 -2.90 -7.43 13.00
C LEU A 21 -1.57 -7.64 13.73
N GLY A 22 -1.25 -6.75 14.68
CA GLY A 22 -0.03 -6.80 15.48
C GLY A 22 1.23 -6.37 14.74
N THR A 23 1.11 -5.91 13.49
CA THR A 23 2.21 -5.40 12.68
C THR A 23 2.22 -3.88 12.60
N ARG A 24 3.26 -3.35 11.96
CA ARG A 24 3.46 -1.95 11.65
C ARG A 24 3.10 -1.70 10.20
N LEU A 25 2.76 -0.45 9.86
CA LEU A 25 2.60 0.00 8.48
C LEU A 25 3.85 -0.32 7.68
N ALA A 26 3.69 -1.22 6.73
CA ALA A 26 4.74 -1.59 5.80
C ALA A 26 4.86 -0.53 4.69
N ARG A 27 6.07 -0.37 4.19
CA ARG A 27 6.39 0.49 3.04
C ARG A 27 7.42 -0.20 2.14
N TRP A 28 7.60 0.31 0.93
CA TRP A 28 8.71 -0.12 0.09
C TRP A 28 10.03 0.42 0.67
N ASN A 29 11.01 -0.46 0.87
CA ASN A 29 12.39 -0.09 1.19
C ASN A 29 13.38 -0.60 0.13
N ASP A 30 12.88 -1.38 -0.82
CA ASP A 30 13.57 -1.81 -2.04
C ASP A 30 12.92 -1.12 -3.24
N GLY A 31 13.58 -1.19 -4.41
CA GLY A 31 13.06 -0.61 -5.64
C GLY A 31 11.77 -1.25 -6.14
N LEU A 32 10.99 -0.49 -6.91
CA LEU A 32 9.78 -0.95 -7.56
C LEU A 32 10.05 -1.43 -8.98
N CYS A 33 9.54 -2.60 -9.30
CA CYS A 33 9.42 -3.09 -10.67
C CYS A 33 7.93 -3.33 -10.98
N LEU A 34 7.35 -2.41 -11.75
CA LEU A 34 5.95 -2.45 -12.13
C LEU A 34 5.76 -3.26 -13.40
N SER A 35 4.74 -4.11 -13.39
CA SER A 35 4.28 -4.83 -14.59
C SER A 35 2.79 -4.66 -14.76
N MET A 36 2.33 -4.50 -15.99
CA MET A 36 0.92 -4.42 -16.32
C MET A 36 0.53 -5.43 -17.39
N ARG A 37 -0.59 -6.11 -17.21
CA ARG A 37 -1.08 -7.13 -18.13
C ARG A 37 -2.60 -7.01 -18.37
N GLY A 38 -2.98 -7.10 -19.64
CA GLY A 38 -4.38 -7.19 -20.06
C GLY A 38 -5.14 -5.87 -20.04
N GLY A 39 -6.38 -5.91 -20.55
CA GLY A 39 -7.44 -4.91 -20.36
C GLY A 39 -7.28 -3.54 -21.01
N PHE A 40 -6.04 -3.04 -21.15
CA PHE A 40 -5.75 -1.71 -21.67
C PHE A 40 -4.87 -1.77 -22.93
N PRO A 41 -5.05 -0.84 -23.87
CA PRO A 41 -4.07 -0.55 -24.92
C PRO A 41 -2.69 -0.24 -24.34
N ALA A 42 -1.62 -0.63 -25.03
CA ALA A 42 -0.25 -0.50 -24.53
C ALA A 42 0.11 0.94 -24.10
N ALA A 43 -0.34 1.96 -24.84
CA ALA A 43 -0.09 3.35 -24.49
C ALA A 43 -0.76 3.78 -23.16
N LEU A 44 -1.98 3.31 -22.89
CA LEU A 44 -2.67 3.59 -21.63
C LEU A 44 -2.03 2.82 -20.46
N ALA A 45 -1.64 1.57 -20.70
CA ALA A 45 -0.93 0.77 -19.71
C ALA A 45 0.40 1.41 -19.31
N GLN A 46 1.17 1.90 -20.30
CA GLN A 46 2.43 2.59 -20.05
C GLN A 46 2.20 3.91 -19.29
N GLY A 47 1.23 4.72 -19.70
CA GLY A 47 0.91 5.97 -18.99
C GLY A 47 0.51 5.75 -17.53
N LEU A 48 -0.20 4.66 -17.22
CA LEU A 48 -0.52 4.27 -15.85
C LEU A 48 0.74 3.88 -15.06
N ILE A 49 1.62 3.06 -15.64
CA ILE A 49 2.91 2.69 -15.03
C ILE A 49 3.77 3.94 -14.78
N ASP A 50 3.91 4.81 -15.77
CA ASP A 50 4.75 6.01 -15.71
C ASP A 50 4.28 6.95 -14.59
N ARG A 51 2.97 7.11 -14.43
CA ARG A 51 2.41 7.95 -13.38
C ARG A 51 2.61 7.36 -11.99
N ILE A 52 2.46 6.05 -11.80
CA ILE A 52 2.77 5.40 -10.51
C ILE A 52 4.27 5.50 -10.21
N ALA A 53 5.12 5.28 -11.22
CA ALA A 53 6.57 5.42 -11.09
C ALA A 53 6.97 6.84 -10.69
N MET A 54 6.35 7.86 -11.29
CA MET A 54 6.54 9.26 -10.92
C MET A 54 6.22 9.51 -9.43
N ARG A 55 5.06 9.01 -8.94
CA ARG A 55 4.70 9.11 -7.51
C ARG A 55 5.69 8.39 -6.60
N ALA A 56 6.22 7.25 -7.02
CA ALA A 56 7.22 6.52 -6.26
C ALA A 56 8.55 7.31 -6.17
N VAL A 57 8.99 7.91 -7.27
CA VAL A 57 10.20 8.75 -7.33
C VAL A 57 10.05 10.00 -6.46
N GLU A 58 8.87 10.63 -6.42
CA GLU A 58 8.56 11.76 -5.52
C GLU A 58 8.73 11.41 -4.02
N LEU A 59 8.68 10.11 -3.68
CA LEU A 59 8.85 9.58 -2.33
C LEU A 59 10.25 8.98 -2.06
N ASP A 60 11.21 9.25 -2.95
CA ASP A 60 12.57 8.69 -2.93
C ASP A 60 12.60 7.15 -3.01
N ILE A 61 11.62 6.55 -3.69
CA ILE A 61 11.60 5.11 -3.97
C ILE A 61 12.18 4.87 -5.35
N ASP A 62 13.22 4.05 -5.43
CA ASP A 62 13.82 3.66 -6.70
C ASP A 62 12.79 2.93 -7.58
N VAL A 63 12.76 3.23 -8.87
CA VAL A 63 11.95 2.50 -9.86
C VAL A 63 12.88 1.86 -10.88
N GLU A 64 12.79 0.53 -11.00
CA GLU A 64 13.63 -0.24 -11.89
C GLU A 64 13.21 -0.08 -13.36
N GLY A 65 14.21 -0.18 -14.25
CA GLY A 65 14.00 -0.09 -15.70
C GLY A 65 13.30 -1.32 -16.31
N PRO A 66 12.97 -1.27 -17.61
CA PRO A 66 12.29 -2.36 -18.30
C PRO A 66 13.03 -3.70 -18.19
N GLY A 67 12.29 -4.79 -17.93
CA GLY A 67 12.84 -6.15 -17.85
C GLY A 67 13.30 -6.59 -16.45
N CYS A 68 13.13 -5.73 -15.44
CA CYS A 68 13.29 -6.09 -14.04
C CYS A 68 12.34 -7.21 -13.60
N ARG A 69 12.60 -7.78 -12.42
CA ARG A 69 11.72 -8.79 -11.81
C ARG A 69 10.56 -8.09 -11.09
N PRO A 70 9.30 -8.24 -11.52
CA PRO A 70 8.21 -7.46 -10.94
C PRO A 70 7.94 -7.81 -9.48
N ASN A 71 7.72 -6.78 -8.68
CA ASN A 71 7.13 -6.83 -7.34
C ASN A 71 5.80 -6.08 -7.27
N VAL A 72 5.42 -5.32 -8.31
CA VAL A 72 4.08 -4.76 -8.46
C VAL A 72 3.44 -5.34 -9.72
N PHE A 73 2.35 -6.09 -9.53
CA PHE A 73 1.63 -6.78 -10.59
C PHE A 73 0.26 -6.14 -10.80
N LEU A 74 0.13 -5.37 -11.89
CA LEU A 74 -1.12 -4.76 -12.30
C LEU A 74 -1.78 -5.65 -13.35
N TYR A 75 -3.02 -6.06 -13.09
CA TYR A 75 -3.82 -6.86 -14.01
C TYR A 75 -5.09 -6.12 -14.34
N ALA A 76 -5.45 -6.05 -15.62
CA ALA A 76 -6.73 -5.48 -16.03
C ALA A 76 -7.54 -6.49 -16.84
N GLY A 77 -8.84 -6.58 -16.54
CA GLY A 77 -9.73 -7.56 -17.15
C GLY A 77 -11.18 -7.11 -17.21
N ASN A 78 -12.01 -7.89 -17.90
CA ASN A 78 -13.45 -7.63 -18.02
C ASN A 78 -14.25 -8.15 -16.82
N ASP A 79 -13.75 -9.21 -16.18
CA ASP A 79 -14.31 -9.80 -14.97
C ASP A 79 -13.18 -9.87 -13.95
N GLY A 80 -13.27 -8.98 -12.97
CA GLY A 80 -12.21 -8.79 -12.01
C GLY A 80 -12.12 -9.89 -10.97
N ALA A 81 -13.26 -10.40 -10.49
CA ALA A 81 -13.31 -11.49 -9.51
C ALA A 81 -12.82 -12.80 -10.14
N GLN A 82 -13.26 -13.13 -11.35
CA GLN A 82 -12.79 -14.31 -12.07
C GLN A 82 -11.29 -14.23 -12.36
N LEU A 83 -10.77 -13.04 -12.70
CA LEU A 83 -9.34 -12.83 -12.89
C LEU A 83 -8.55 -13.04 -11.60
N ALA A 84 -9.00 -12.49 -10.48
CA ALA A 84 -8.38 -12.68 -9.16
C ALA A 84 -8.34 -14.17 -8.76
N GLN A 85 -9.45 -14.89 -8.93
CA GLN A 85 -9.55 -16.32 -8.66
C GLN A 85 -8.59 -17.15 -9.54
N ASN A 86 -8.50 -16.81 -10.83
CA ASN A 86 -7.58 -17.48 -11.75
C ASN A 86 -6.11 -17.22 -11.40
N LEU A 87 -5.78 -15.99 -10.97
CA LEU A 87 -4.42 -15.66 -10.52
C LEU A 87 -4.05 -16.45 -9.26
N MET A 88 -4.96 -16.54 -8.27
CA MET A 88 -4.73 -17.30 -7.05
C MET A 88 -4.58 -18.80 -7.32
N ALA A 89 -5.41 -19.37 -8.19
CA ALA A 89 -5.30 -20.77 -8.59
C ALA A 89 -3.99 -21.07 -9.35
N ARG A 90 -3.53 -20.14 -10.19
CA ARG A 90 -2.33 -20.32 -11.01
C ARG A 90 -1.04 -20.13 -10.23
N ASP A 91 -0.99 -19.14 -9.33
CA ASP A 91 0.17 -18.85 -8.50
C ASP A 91 -0.22 -18.61 -7.04
N PRO A 92 -0.53 -19.66 -6.28
CA PRO A 92 -0.94 -19.54 -4.88
C PRO A 92 0.10 -18.85 -3.99
N LYS A 93 1.39 -18.88 -4.38
CA LYS A 93 2.50 -18.32 -3.59
C LYS A 93 2.47 -16.78 -3.53
N LEU A 94 1.77 -16.13 -4.46
CA LEU A 94 1.54 -14.69 -4.43
C LEU A 94 0.47 -14.29 -3.40
N PHE A 95 -0.38 -15.22 -2.97
CA PHE A 95 -1.56 -14.92 -2.15
C PHE A 95 -1.57 -15.59 -0.78
N GLN A 96 -1.01 -16.80 -0.68
CA GLN A 96 -1.08 -17.59 0.53
C GLN A 96 0.29 -17.60 1.21
N LYS A 97 0.43 -16.75 2.22
CA LYS A 97 1.55 -16.82 3.15
C LYS A 97 1.06 -17.37 4.49
N HIS A 98 1.84 -18.31 5.05
CA HIS A 98 1.48 -18.94 6.30
C HIS A 98 1.51 -17.87 7.42
N MET A 99 0.44 -17.84 8.22
CA MET A 99 -0.05 -16.67 8.96
C MET A 99 0.80 -16.24 10.17
N HIS A 100 2.02 -16.73 10.32
CA HIS A 100 2.74 -16.64 11.58
C HIS A 100 3.35 -15.26 11.87
N PHE A 101 3.49 -14.39 10.85
CA PHE A 101 4.18 -13.09 11.00
C PHE A 101 3.41 -11.86 10.49
N GLY A 102 2.09 -11.98 10.26
CA GLY A 102 1.29 -10.87 9.73
C GLY A 102 1.77 -10.41 8.35
N GLN A 103 2.06 -11.38 7.47
CA GLN A 103 2.57 -11.12 6.11
C GLN A 103 1.46 -10.63 5.18
N ASP A 104 0.20 -10.85 5.52
CA ASP A 104 -0.97 -10.41 4.77
C ASP A 104 -2.16 -10.13 5.70
N LEU A 105 -3.26 -9.62 5.13
CA LEU A 105 -4.48 -9.26 5.85
C LEU A 105 -5.37 -10.47 6.26
N GLY A 106 -4.92 -11.69 5.98
CA GLY A 106 -5.59 -12.92 6.39
C GLY A 106 -6.69 -13.39 5.43
N ARG A 107 -7.39 -14.46 5.86
CA ARG A 107 -8.29 -15.23 5.00
C ARG A 107 -9.52 -14.44 4.55
N GLU A 108 -10.07 -13.60 5.42
CA GLU A 108 -11.26 -12.80 5.12
C GLU A 108 -10.95 -11.75 4.05
N ALA A 109 -9.86 -10.99 4.22
CA ALA A 109 -9.39 -10.04 3.23
C ALA A 109 -9.05 -10.73 1.89
N LEU A 110 -8.45 -11.93 1.93
CA LEU A 110 -8.20 -12.70 0.72
C LEU A 110 -9.53 -13.08 0.03
N ASN A 111 -10.53 -13.52 0.80
CA ASN A 111 -11.84 -13.82 0.23
C ASN A 111 -12.47 -12.57 -0.41
N THR A 112 -12.42 -11.42 0.27
CA THR A 112 -12.89 -10.14 -0.28
C THR A 112 -12.16 -9.80 -1.58
N PHE A 113 -10.84 -9.96 -1.65
CA PHE A 113 -10.08 -9.77 -2.90
C PHE A 113 -10.53 -10.73 -4.02
N LEU A 114 -10.91 -11.96 -3.69
CA LEU A 114 -11.31 -12.97 -4.68
C LEU A 114 -12.77 -12.83 -5.16
N THR A 115 -13.63 -12.21 -4.37
CA THR A 115 -15.08 -12.21 -4.62
C THR A 115 -15.71 -10.82 -4.74
N SER A 116 -14.97 -9.74 -4.45
CA SER A 116 -15.51 -8.37 -4.50
C SER A 116 -15.64 -7.86 -5.93
N ASP A 117 -16.72 -7.10 -6.15
CA ASP A 117 -17.04 -6.41 -7.41
C ASP A 117 -16.36 -5.03 -7.50
N ALA A 118 -15.42 -4.72 -6.59
CA ALA A 118 -14.74 -3.43 -6.54
C ALA A 118 -14.03 -3.09 -7.87
N PRO A 119 -14.11 -1.83 -8.35
CA PRO A 119 -13.48 -1.39 -9.60
C PRO A 119 -11.97 -1.64 -9.63
N VAL A 120 -11.31 -1.50 -8.48
CA VAL A 120 -9.91 -1.81 -8.25
C VAL A 120 -9.81 -2.59 -6.94
N ARG A 121 -9.13 -3.73 -6.97
CA ARG A 121 -8.89 -4.58 -5.79
C ARG A 121 -7.41 -4.91 -5.69
N TRP A 122 -6.87 -4.97 -4.47
CA TRP A 122 -5.45 -5.23 -4.24
C TRP A 122 -5.22 -6.28 -3.17
N TRP A 123 -4.09 -6.96 -3.29
CA TRP A 123 -3.55 -7.88 -2.32
C TRP A 123 -2.07 -7.58 -2.15
N GLN A 124 -1.66 -7.30 -0.92
CA GLN A 124 -0.27 -6.99 -0.59
C GLN A 124 0.29 -8.05 0.33
N VAL A 125 1.54 -8.42 0.05
CA VAL A 125 2.34 -9.27 0.94
C VAL A 125 3.48 -8.45 1.50
N THR A 126 3.74 -8.65 2.79
CA THR A 126 4.78 -7.96 3.55
C THR A 126 5.68 -8.96 4.24
N PHE A 127 6.90 -8.55 4.54
CA PHE A 127 7.82 -9.34 5.35
C PHE A 127 8.35 -8.55 6.54
N PRO A 128 8.42 -9.16 7.72
CA PRO A 128 9.26 -8.65 8.80
C PRO A 128 10.74 -8.78 8.45
N ILE A 129 11.46 -7.67 8.52
CA ILE A 129 12.90 -7.58 8.21
C ILE A 129 13.65 -7.13 9.45
N VAL A 130 14.79 -7.76 9.73
CA VAL A 130 15.77 -7.28 10.73
C VAL A 130 16.60 -6.15 10.11
N PRO A 131 16.44 -4.87 10.52
CA PRO A 131 17.07 -3.76 9.81
C PRO A 131 18.60 -3.81 9.79
N SER A 132 19.23 -4.40 10.81
CA SER A 132 20.69 -4.47 10.92
C SER A 132 21.34 -5.47 9.97
N THR A 133 20.60 -6.46 9.48
CA THR A 133 21.12 -7.56 8.67
C THR A 133 20.41 -7.72 7.33
N GLY A 134 19.22 -7.13 7.17
CA GLY A 134 18.33 -7.40 6.03
C GLY A 134 17.68 -8.78 6.08
N PHE A 135 17.79 -9.51 7.20
CA PHE A 135 17.26 -10.85 7.31
C PHE A 135 15.72 -10.86 7.32
N VAL A 136 15.12 -11.65 6.44
CA VAL A 136 13.68 -11.88 6.38
C VAL A 136 13.29 -12.88 7.46
N ILE A 137 12.44 -12.47 8.40
CA ILE A 137 11.89 -13.39 9.40
C ILE A 137 10.75 -14.17 8.73
N SER A 138 10.98 -15.46 8.53
CA SER A 138 10.03 -16.40 7.94
C SER A 138 9.96 -17.67 8.77
N ASP A 139 8.92 -18.48 8.54
CA ASP A 139 8.85 -19.79 9.17
C ASP A 139 10.07 -20.62 8.73
N PRO A 140 10.83 -21.19 9.68
CA PRO A 140 11.92 -22.08 9.33
C PRO A 140 11.37 -23.32 8.61
N PRO A 141 12.13 -23.92 7.68
CA PRO A 141 11.81 -25.26 7.20
C PRO A 141 11.97 -26.25 8.36
N GLY A 142 10.87 -26.76 8.91
CA GLY A 142 10.85 -27.73 10.02
C GLY A 142 10.58 -27.09 11.40
N ASP A 143 10.81 -27.86 12.47
CA ASP A 143 10.49 -27.47 13.86
C ASP A 143 11.66 -26.77 14.60
N ASP A 144 12.75 -26.42 13.91
CA ASP A 144 13.93 -25.84 14.58
C ASP A 144 13.80 -24.31 14.71
N PRO A 145 13.69 -23.74 15.92
CA PRO A 145 13.54 -22.30 16.09
C PRO A 145 14.82 -21.56 15.68
N GLN A 146 14.68 -20.65 14.70
CA GLN A 146 15.78 -19.77 14.32
C GLN A 146 16.04 -18.73 15.42
N THR A 147 17.23 -18.79 16.03
CA THR A 147 17.68 -17.75 16.96
C THR A 147 18.43 -16.68 16.18
N ILE A 148 17.85 -15.48 16.08
CA ILE A 148 18.48 -14.33 15.44
C ILE A 148 19.04 -13.42 16.53
N ALA A 149 20.36 -13.27 16.59
CA ALA A 149 21.00 -12.32 17.48
C ALA A 149 20.74 -10.90 16.98
N VAL A 150 19.98 -10.12 17.75
CA VAL A 150 19.77 -8.69 17.52
C VAL A 150 20.43 -7.89 18.64
N HIS A 151 21.13 -6.82 18.29
CA HIS A 151 21.80 -5.95 19.26
C HIS A 151 21.00 -4.65 19.47
N GLY A 152 21.11 -4.06 20.66
CA GLY A 152 20.52 -2.75 20.96
C GLY A 152 19.07 -2.80 21.40
N ALA A 153 18.82 -3.14 22.67
CA ALA A 153 17.50 -2.95 23.27
C ALA A 153 17.16 -1.44 23.30
N SER A 154 16.20 -1.03 22.47
CA SER A 154 15.68 0.34 22.46
C SER A 154 14.25 0.34 22.97
N ARG A 155 13.84 1.43 23.62
CA ARG A 155 12.42 1.67 24.00
C ARG A 155 11.64 2.38 22.90
N VAL A 156 12.34 2.87 21.87
CA VAL A 156 11.80 3.71 20.79
C VAL A 156 11.85 2.99 19.45
N ARG A 157 12.88 2.16 19.22
CA ARG A 157 13.10 1.41 17.99
C ARG A 157 12.95 -0.09 18.23
N SER A 158 12.36 -0.77 17.27
CA SER A 158 12.28 -2.23 17.17
C SER A 158 13.43 -2.74 16.30
N ASN A 159 13.89 -3.96 16.59
CA ASN A 159 14.83 -4.67 15.70
C ASN A 159 14.11 -5.36 14.53
N ILE A 160 12.84 -5.02 14.30
CA ILE A 160 12.01 -5.54 13.21
C ILE A 160 11.30 -4.35 12.57
N ARG A 161 11.35 -4.25 11.25
CA ARG A 161 10.47 -3.40 10.44
C ARG A 161 9.66 -4.29 9.48
N TYR A 162 8.66 -3.71 8.82
CA TYR A 162 7.86 -4.44 7.83
C TYR A 162 8.04 -3.80 6.47
N ASP A 163 8.45 -4.61 5.50
CA ASP A 163 8.71 -4.16 4.14
C ASP A 163 7.63 -4.76 3.22
N LEU A 164 7.07 -3.93 2.32
CA LEU A 164 6.21 -4.43 1.24
C LEU A 164 7.07 -5.31 0.33
N ALA A 165 6.63 -6.55 0.09
CA ALA A 165 7.37 -7.54 -0.68
C ALA A 165 6.86 -7.62 -2.12
N TRP A 166 5.54 -7.72 -2.28
CA TRP A 166 4.87 -7.54 -3.58
C TRP A 166 3.43 -7.08 -3.40
N SER A 167 2.89 -6.47 -4.45
CA SER A 167 1.48 -6.09 -4.56
C SER A 167 0.87 -6.66 -5.84
N VAL A 168 -0.32 -7.23 -5.73
CA VAL A 168 -1.15 -7.64 -6.86
C VAL A 168 -2.38 -6.73 -6.89
N VAL A 169 -2.55 -5.99 -7.98
CA VAL A 169 -3.69 -5.10 -8.20
C VAL A 169 -4.48 -5.61 -9.41
N VAL A 170 -5.79 -5.74 -9.26
CA VAL A 170 -6.71 -6.11 -10.33
C VAL A 170 -7.67 -4.96 -10.60
N ILE A 171 -7.71 -4.50 -11.85
CA ILE A 171 -8.53 -3.40 -12.36
C ILE A 171 -9.63 -3.96 -13.25
N GLU A 172 -10.88 -3.62 -12.94
CA GLU A 172 -12.05 -4.05 -13.70
C GLU A 172 -12.38 -3.03 -14.80
N THR A 173 -11.94 -3.34 -16.02
CA THR A 173 -11.97 -2.41 -17.15
C THR A 173 -13.35 -1.86 -17.52
N PRO A 174 -14.47 -2.61 -17.44
CA PRO A 174 -15.79 -2.04 -17.72
C PRO A 174 -16.19 -0.93 -16.75
N GLN A 175 -15.65 -0.95 -15.52
CA GLN A 175 -15.90 0.04 -14.49
C GLN A 175 -15.01 1.29 -14.61
N MET A 176 -14.05 1.30 -15.55
CA MET A 176 -13.17 2.45 -15.79
C MET A 176 -13.74 3.48 -16.78
N ARG A 177 -14.98 3.28 -17.25
CA ARG A 177 -15.61 4.18 -18.23
C ARG A 177 -15.81 5.57 -17.63
N GLY A 178 -15.25 6.59 -18.30
CA GLY A 178 -15.35 7.99 -17.86
C GLY A 178 -14.35 8.38 -16.77
N VAL A 179 -13.56 7.43 -16.27
CA VAL A 179 -12.46 7.71 -15.33
C VAL A 179 -11.24 8.17 -16.12
N SER A 180 -10.64 9.29 -15.73
CA SER A 180 -9.41 9.77 -16.38
C SER A 180 -8.23 8.85 -16.03
N LEU A 181 -7.27 8.73 -16.95
CA LEU A 181 -6.06 7.96 -16.70
C LEU A 181 -5.30 8.49 -15.48
N ASP A 182 -5.26 9.81 -15.31
CA ASP A 182 -4.59 10.46 -14.18
C ASP A 182 -5.23 10.08 -12.83
N ALA A 183 -6.55 10.12 -12.74
CA ALA A 183 -7.27 9.78 -11.52
C ALA A 183 -7.09 8.30 -11.17
N LEU A 184 -7.24 7.41 -12.17
CA LEU A 184 -7.01 5.98 -11.97
C LEU A 184 -5.58 5.70 -11.52
N SER A 185 -4.60 6.34 -12.13
CA SER A 185 -3.20 6.10 -11.80
C SER A 185 -2.83 6.61 -10.42
N ASP A 186 -3.36 7.77 -10.00
CA ASP A 186 -3.15 8.28 -8.64
C ASP A 186 -3.88 7.42 -7.59
N TYR A 187 -5.07 6.91 -7.89
CA TYR A 187 -5.75 5.91 -7.05
C TYR A 187 -4.92 4.64 -6.91
N VAL A 188 -4.42 4.10 -8.04
CA VAL A 188 -3.59 2.89 -8.04
C VAL A 188 -2.27 3.14 -7.31
N ALA A 189 -1.67 4.33 -7.45
CA ALA A 189 -0.46 4.71 -6.72
C ALA A 189 -0.69 4.65 -5.20
N MET A 190 -1.81 5.16 -4.70
CA MET A 190 -2.13 5.09 -3.27
C MET A 190 -2.16 3.65 -2.75
N VAL A 191 -2.86 2.74 -3.45
CA VAL A 191 -2.98 1.33 -3.02
C VAL A 191 -1.73 0.49 -3.31
N VAL A 192 -0.81 0.96 -4.16
CA VAL A 192 0.49 0.33 -4.38
C VAL A 192 1.51 0.78 -3.34
N LEU A 193 1.52 2.06 -2.99
CA LEU A 193 2.57 2.68 -2.19
C LEU A 193 2.31 2.61 -0.68
N ALA A 194 1.07 2.33 -0.26
CA ALA A 194 0.70 2.21 1.15
C ALA A 194 -0.26 1.02 1.40
N GLN A 195 -0.34 0.59 2.66
CA GLN A 195 -1.31 -0.42 3.12
C GLN A 195 -2.67 0.23 3.36
N ILE A 196 -3.41 0.48 2.28
CA ILE A 196 -4.74 1.09 2.33
C ILE A 196 -5.79 0.04 2.74
N ASP A 197 -6.72 0.41 3.63
CA ASP A 197 -7.88 -0.42 3.97
C ASP A 197 -8.88 -0.44 2.78
N PRO A 198 -9.14 -1.60 2.17
CA PRO A 198 -10.09 -1.70 1.06
C PRO A 198 -11.55 -1.41 1.44
N SER A 199 -11.85 -1.36 2.73
CA SER A 199 -13.18 -1.06 3.28
C SER A 199 -13.28 0.35 3.87
N ALA A 200 -12.21 1.15 3.83
CA ALA A 200 -12.20 2.51 4.37
C ALA A 200 -13.26 3.39 3.70
N ASP A 201 -14.08 4.04 4.51
CA ASP A 201 -14.96 5.10 4.06
C ASP A 201 -14.25 6.45 4.12
N MET A 202 -13.75 6.89 2.98
CA MET A 202 -13.01 8.16 2.88
C MET A 202 -13.92 9.37 2.65
N ARG A 203 -15.26 9.21 2.73
CA ARG A 203 -16.20 10.34 2.61
C ARG A 203 -15.94 11.35 3.72
N GLY A 204 -15.86 12.62 3.34
CA GLY A 204 -15.54 13.72 4.25
C GLY A 204 -14.04 14.05 4.31
N TYR A 205 -13.18 13.26 3.67
CA TYR A 205 -11.82 13.63 3.35
C TYR A 205 -11.69 14.01 1.88
N ASP A 206 -10.87 15.01 1.59
CA ASP A 206 -10.41 15.27 0.22
C ASP A 206 -9.36 14.21 -0.09
N SER A 207 -9.70 13.19 -0.88
CA SER A 207 -8.83 12.06 -1.15
C SER A 207 -9.22 11.37 -2.45
N ILE A 208 -8.24 11.00 -3.27
CA ILE A 208 -8.41 10.21 -4.48
C ILE A 208 -9.02 8.84 -4.19
N LEU A 209 -8.92 8.34 -2.97
CA LEU A 209 -9.55 7.07 -2.57
C LEU A 209 -11.09 7.12 -2.67
N ASN A 210 -11.67 8.32 -2.79
CA ASN A 210 -13.10 8.50 -3.10
C ASN A 210 -13.43 8.42 -4.60
N LEU A 211 -12.48 8.11 -5.50
CA LEU A 211 -12.65 8.14 -6.95
C LEU A 211 -13.89 7.37 -7.45
N PHE A 212 -14.19 6.24 -6.81
CA PHE A 212 -15.31 5.38 -7.19
C PHE A 212 -16.56 5.59 -6.32
N VAL A 213 -16.55 6.57 -5.43
CA VAL A 213 -17.74 6.97 -4.65
C VAL A 213 -18.67 7.79 -5.56
N PRO A 214 -19.97 7.44 -5.67
CA PRO A 214 -20.90 8.17 -6.53
C PRO A 214 -20.98 9.67 -6.20
N GLY A 215 -20.89 10.51 -7.23
CA GLY A 215 -20.95 11.98 -7.10
C GLY A 215 -19.62 12.65 -6.71
N ASN A 216 -18.54 11.88 -6.57
CA ASN A 216 -17.20 12.40 -6.38
C ASN A 216 -16.58 12.80 -7.74
N GLU A 217 -15.80 13.89 -7.76
CA GLU A 217 -15.15 14.42 -8.98
C GLU A 217 -13.61 14.45 -8.89
N GLN A 218 -13.00 13.58 -8.08
CA GLN A 218 -11.54 13.53 -7.95
C GLN A 218 -10.89 13.22 -9.31
N ARG A 219 -9.93 14.08 -9.71
CA ARG A 219 -9.22 13.95 -10.98
C ARG A 219 -7.76 13.58 -10.83
N VAL A 220 -7.20 13.79 -9.65
CA VAL A 220 -5.80 13.56 -9.25
C VAL A 220 -5.75 13.33 -7.73
N ALA A 221 -4.63 12.81 -7.24
CA ALA A 221 -4.30 12.79 -5.82
C ALA A 221 -4.44 14.20 -5.22
N SER A 222 -5.19 14.28 -4.12
CA SER A 222 -5.30 15.49 -3.31
C SER A 222 -4.00 15.72 -2.52
N GLN A 223 -3.86 16.91 -1.93
CA GLN A 223 -2.73 17.17 -1.03
C GLN A 223 -2.75 16.24 0.20
N TRP A 224 -3.93 15.87 0.71
CA TRP A 224 -4.04 14.88 1.80
C TRP A 224 -3.43 13.53 1.45
N ASP A 225 -3.62 13.08 0.21
CA ASP A 225 -3.05 11.82 -0.28
C ASP A 225 -1.53 11.90 -0.36
N LEU A 226 -1.00 12.98 -0.95
CA LEU A 226 0.42 13.20 -1.13
C LEU A 226 1.15 13.41 0.20
N ASP A 227 0.57 14.18 1.11
CA ASP A 227 1.12 14.40 2.46
C ASP A 227 1.10 13.12 3.27
N TYR A 228 0.06 12.29 3.14
CA TYR A 228 0.00 11.00 3.83
C TYR A 228 1.12 10.07 3.36
N LEU A 229 1.32 9.93 2.04
CA LEU A 229 2.43 9.15 1.51
C LEU A 229 3.76 9.72 1.97
N THR A 230 3.95 11.04 1.88
CA THR A 230 5.18 11.72 2.36
C THR A 230 5.43 11.46 3.85
N ALA A 231 4.40 11.59 4.68
CA ALA A 231 4.47 11.33 6.11
C ALA A 231 4.82 9.86 6.42
N LEU A 232 4.24 8.92 5.68
CA LEU A 232 4.53 7.49 5.79
C LEU A 232 6.00 7.19 5.45
N TYR A 233 6.48 7.68 4.30
CA TYR A 233 7.84 7.39 3.83
C TYR A 233 8.93 8.14 4.59
N ARG A 234 8.61 9.29 5.20
CA ARG A 234 9.54 10.01 6.08
C ARG A 234 9.48 9.58 7.55
N THR A 235 8.55 8.70 7.93
CA THR A 235 8.50 8.14 9.28
C THR A 235 9.42 6.94 9.38
N SER A 236 10.11 6.79 10.51
CA SER A 236 11.02 5.66 10.72
C SER A 236 10.25 4.34 10.68
N PRO A 237 10.68 3.34 9.87
CA PRO A 237 9.91 2.10 9.67
C PRO A 237 10.04 1.10 10.82
N ASP A 238 10.98 1.34 11.73
CA ASP A 238 11.39 0.45 12.82
C ASP A 238 10.89 0.95 14.19
N LEU A 239 9.73 1.61 14.27
CA LEU A 239 9.19 2.09 15.55
C LEU A 239 8.76 0.92 16.46
N MET A 240 8.77 1.13 17.78
CA MET A 240 8.56 0.04 18.73
C MET A 240 7.17 -0.63 18.62
N SER A 241 6.09 0.15 18.55
CA SER A 241 4.73 -0.38 18.46
C SER A 241 3.94 0.18 17.27
N PRO A 242 2.88 -0.52 16.82
CA PRO A 242 1.98 -0.03 15.77
C PRO A 242 1.39 1.34 16.10
N ASP A 243 0.81 1.51 17.30
CA ASP A 243 0.24 2.79 17.76
C ASP A 243 1.27 3.92 17.81
N GLN A 244 2.53 3.60 18.10
CA GLN A 244 3.59 4.58 18.03
C GLN A 244 3.77 5.01 16.57
N GLN A 245 3.94 4.07 15.63
CA GLN A 245 4.12 4.42 14.22
C GLN A 245 2.95 5.25 13.67
N THR A 246 1.71 4.84 13.88
CA THR A 246 0.51 5.59 13.47
C THR A 246 0.55 7.03 13.98
N ARG A 247 0.87 7.23 15.27
CA ARG A 247 1.00 8.59 15.84
C ARG A 247 2.13 9.40 15.22
N TRP A 248 3.27 8.79 14.91
CA TRP A 248 4.39 9.49 14.27
C TRP A 248 4.07 9.89 12.83
N VAL A 249 3.38 9.02 12.08
CA VAL A 249 2.86 9.35 10.74
C VAL A 249 1.85 10.48 10.84
N ALA A 250 0.86 10.40 11.75
CA ALA A 250 -0.14 11.43 11.93
C ALA A 250 0.45 12.80 12.36
N GLN A 251 1.42 12.81 13.27
CA GLN A 251 2.11 14.04 13.66
C GLN A 251 2.90 14.65 12.50
N ARG A 252 3.42 13.82 11.59
CA ARG A 252 4.14 14.30 10.42
C ARG A 252 3.18 14.85 9.38
N LEU A 253 2.09 14.14 9.09
CA LEU A 253 1.00 14.61 8.25
C LEU A 253 0.48 15.99 8.72
N ALA A 254 0.24 16.14 10.03
CA ALA A 254 -0.19 17.42 10.59
C ALA A 254 0.83 18.55 10.42
N ARG A 255 2.13 18.24 10.30
CA ARG A 255 3.19 19.24 10.04
C ARG A 255 3.22 19.64 8.57
N GLU A 256 3.24 18.68 7.65
CA GLU A 256 3.24 18.95 6.20
C GLU A 256 2.02 19.84 5.85
N ARG A 257 0.84 19.50 6.39
CA ARG A 257 -0.40 20.28 6.25
C ARG A 257 -0.31 21.73 6.73
N ARG A 258 0.46 22.00 7.78
CA ARG A 258 0.64 23.36 8.33
C ARG A 258 1.62 24.20 7.53
N GLU A 259 2.58 23.54 6.90
CA GLU A 259 3.58 24.20 6.04
C GLU A 259 2.92 24.64 4.73
N ASP A 260 2.01 23.82 4.17
CA ASP A 260 1.23 24.15 2.96
C ASP A 260 0.15 25.21 3.19
N GLU A 261 -0.36 25.35 4.43
CA GLU A 261 -1.36 26.36 4.80
C GLU A 261 -0.73 27.74 5.11
N GLN A 262 0.60 27.87 5.11
CA GLN A 262 1.30 29.16 5.27
C GLN A 262 1.69 29.75 3.90
N PRO A 263 1.26 31.00 3.59
CA PRO A 263 1.44 31.63 2.27
C PRO A 263 2.88 32.07 1.98
#